data_AF-A0A5P9HD03-F1
#
_entry.id   AF-A0A5P9HD03-F1
#
_cell.length_a   1.000
_cell.length_b   1.000
_cell.length_c   1.000
_cell.angle_alpha   90.00
_cell.angle_beta   90.00
_cell.angle_gamma   90.00
#
_symmetry.space_group_name_H-M   'P 1'
#
loop_
_entity.id
_entity.type
_entity.pdbx_description
1 polymer ?
#
loop_
_entity_poly.entity_id
_entity_poly.type
_entity_poly.pdbx_seq_one_letter_code
_entity_poly.pdbx_strand_id
1 'polypeptide(L)' 'MDDITLMPEPRGGWLMMCPCGASEIRPSTMDTWHEFGVTAVEDRTYLLVCGQCQQRTVYRQPAPAQEDDR' A
#
# COMPACT_ATOMS: atom_id res chain seq x y z
N MET A 1 10.34 13.90 6.65
CA MET A 1 9.96 12.60 7.23
C MET A 1 9.39 11.83 6.08
N ASP A 2 10.06 10.76 5.67
CA ASP A 2 9.59 9.94 4.56
C ASP A 2 8.47 9.03 5.06
N ASP A 3 7.44 8.84 4.24
CA ASP A 3 6.28 8.01 4.53
C ASP A 3 6.43 6.61 3.92
N ILE A 4 5.65 5.64 4.45
CA ILE A 4 5.51 4.34 3.79
C ILE A 4 4.89 4.58 2.41
N THR A 5 5.58 4.11 1.37
CA THR A 5 5.12 4.20 -0.01
C THR A 5 4.36 2.94 -0.36
N LEU A 6 3.16 3.09 -0.92
CA LEU A 6 2.36 2.00 -1.50
C LEU A 6 2.08 2.33 -2.97
N MET A 7 2.44 1.43 -3.87
CA MET A 7 2.31 1.66 -5.31
C MET A 7 1.94 0.39 -6.07
N PRO A 8 1.21 0.50 -7.19
CA PRO A 8 0.89 -0.66 -8.03
C PRO A 8 2.18 -1.22 -8.67
N GLU A 9 2.27 -2.55 -8.75
CA GLU A 9 3.39 -3.22 -9.41
C GLU A 9 3.01 -3.53 -10.89
N PRO A 10 3.90 -3.28 -11.87
CA PRO A 10 3.58 -3.40 -13.31
C PRO A 10 3.08 -4.77 -13.80
N ARG A 11 3.45 -5.86 -13.13
CA ARG A 11 3.03 -7.24 -13.46
C ARG A 11 1.77 -7.65 -12.69
N GLY A 12 1.19 -6.74 -11.92
CA GLY A 12 -0.01 -6.95 -11.12
C GLY A 12 0.32 -7.13 -9.64
N GLY A 13 -0.48 -6.49 -8.79
CA GLY A 13 -0.28 -6.47 -7.34
C GLY A 13 0.20 -5.11 -6.84
N TRP A 14 0.83 -5.11 -5.67
CA TRP A 14 1.21 -3.90 -4.95
C TRP A 14 2.59 -4.05 -4.33
N LEU A 15 3.38 -2.98 -4.38
CA LEU A 15 4.66 -2.85 -3.67
C LEU A 15 4.48 -1.89 -2.49
N MET A 16 4.92 -2.30 -1.31
CA MET A 16 5.04 -1.44 -0.14
C MET A 16 6.50 -1.28 0.27
N MET A 17 6.91 -0.06 0.58
CA MET A 17 8.28 0.26 1.01
C MET A 17 8.25 1.19 2.21
N CYS A 18 8.98 0.81 3.25
CA CYS A 18 9.21 1.64 4.42
C CYS A 18 10.59 2.31 4.35
N PRO A 19 10.73 3.58 4.77
CA PRO A 19 12.03 4.25 4.87
C PRO A 19 13.05 3.54 5.79
N CYS A 20 12.60 2.63 6.67
CA CYS A 20 13.49 1.81 7.49
C CYS A 20 14.23 0.71 6.69
N GLY A 21 13.87 0.51 5.41
CA GLY A 21 14.44 -0.52 4.54
C GLY A 21 13.56 -1.77 4.35
N ALA A 22 12.45 -1.90 5.09
CA ALA A 22 11.49 -2.98 4.87
C ALA A 22 10.74 -2.79 3.54
N SER A 23 10.52 -3.86 2.80
CA SER A 23 9.80 -3.81 1.53
C SER A 23 9.13 -5.13 1.21
N GLU A 24 7.90 -5.08 0.73
CA GLU A 24 7.12 -6.26 0.39
C GLU A 24 6.39 -6.06 -0.94
N ILE A 25 6.42 -7.08 -1.81
CA ILE A 25 5.57 -7.16 -2.99
C ILE A 25 4.44 -8.12 -2.66
N ARG A 26 3.19 -7.65 -2.74
CA ARG A 26 1.99 -8.46 -2.64
C ARG A 26 1.43 -8.73 -4.04
N PRO A 27 1.55 -9.95 -4.58
CA PRO A 27 0.91 -10.33 -5.83
C PRO A 27 -0.61 -10.16 -5.75
N SER A 28 -1.27 -9.94 -6.90
CA SER A 28 -2.74 -9.91 -6.96
C SER A 28 -3.40 -11.23 -6.56
N THR A 29 -2.67 -12.34 -6.58
CA THR A 29 -3.13 -13.66 -6.13
C THR A 29 -3.07 -13.84 -4.61
N MET A 30 -2.55 -12.86 -3.88
CA MET A 30 -2.48 -12.88 -2.42
C MET A 30 -3.28 -11.73 -1.81
N ASP A 31 -4.04 -12.06 -0.77
CA ASP A 31 -4.93 -11.12 -0.08
C ASP A 31 -4.28 -10.48 1.15
N THR A 32 -3.13 -10.98 1.59
CA THR A 32 -2.49 -10.57 2.86
C THR A 32 -1.10 -10.00 2.66
N TRP A 33 -0.75 -9.03 3.49
CA TRP A 33 0.62 -8.56 3.68
C TRP A 33 1.27 -9.31 4.85
N HIS A 34 2.56 -9.60 4.75
CA HIS A 34 3.33 -10.34 5.74
C HIS A 34 4.21 -9.43 6.61
N GLU A 35 4.90 -8.47 5.99
CA GLU A 35 5.79 -7.53 6.68
C GLU A 35 5.09 -6.22 7.05
N PHE A 36 3.90 -6.00 6.49
CA PHE A 36 3.11 -4.80 6.70
C PHE A 36 1.71 -5.12 7.20
N GLY A 37 1.19 -4.26 8.06
CA GLY A 37 -0.22 -4.21 8.42
C GLY A 37 -0.94 -3.21 7.53
N VAL A 38 -2.11 -3.59 7.02
CA VAL A 38 -3.01 -2.68 6.31
C VAL A 38 -4.38 -2.75 6.95
N THR A 39 -4.92 -1.60 7.32
CA THR A 39 -6.27 -1.50 7.91
C THR A 39 -7.05 -0.41 7.19
N ALA A 40 -8.22 -0.74 6.66
CA ALA A 40 -9.14 0.26 6.14
C ALA A 40 -9.67 1.12 7.31
N VAL A 41 -9.58 2.44 7.16
CA VAL A 41 -10.05 3.40 8.18
C VAL A 41 -11.35 4.05 7.71
N GLU A 42 -11.41 4.44 6.44
CA GLU A 42 -12.56 5.06 5.77
C GLU A 42 -12.59 4.62 4.30
N ASP A 43 -13.57 5.11 3.52
CA ASP A 43 -13.60 4.84 2.09
C ASP A 43 -12.28 5.28 1.42
N ARG A 44 -11.63 4.33 0.74
CA ARG A 44 -10.33 4.48 0.06
C ARG A 44 -9.19 4.99 0.95
N THR A 45 -9.32 4.93 2.28
CA THR A 45 -8.30 5.38 3.21
C THR A 45 -7.80 4.21 4.04
N TYR A 46 -6.49 4.00 4.02
CA TYR A 46 -5.82 2.86 4.63
C TYR A 46 -4.74 3.34 5.61
N LEU A 47 -4.70 2.75 6.79
CA LEU A 47 -3.58 2.84 7.71
C LEU A 47 -2.58 1.74 7.37
N LEU A 48 -1.38 2.15 6.95
CA LEU A 48 -0.25 1.28 6.69
C LEU A 48 0.65 1.25 7.93
N VAL A 49 1.06 0.07 8.37
CA VAL A 49 1.94 -0.13 9.53
C VAL A 49 3.11 -1.01 9.13
N CYS A 50 4.34 -0.56 9.33
CA CYS A 50 5.52 -1.40 9.11
C CYS A 50 5.72 -2.36 10.29
N GLY A 51 5.82 -3.67 10.03
CA GLY A 51 6.09 -4.67 11.06
C GLY A 51 7.47 -4.54 11.71
N GLN A 52 8.46 -3.99 10.99
CA GLN A 52 9.84 -3.85 11.46
C GLN A 52 10.05 -2.63 12.38
N CYS A 53 9.71 -1.43 11.91
CA CYS A 53 9.97 -0.19 12.65
C CYS A 53 8.72 0.42 13.30
N GLN A 54 7.55 -0.20 13.12
CA GLN A 54 6.26 0.28 13.66
C GLN A 54 5.83 1.67 13.14
N GLN A 55 6.45 2.17 12.07
CA GLN A 55 6.02 3.39 11.39
C GLN A 55 4.59 3.24 10.86
N ARG A 56 3.83 4.34 10.93
CA ARG A 56 2.43 4.41 10.52
C ARG A 56 2.22 5.51 9.51
N THR A 57 1.60 5.20 8.38
CA THR A 57 1.28 6.16 7.32
C THR A 57 -0.18 5.99 6.92
N VAL A 58 -0.90 7.11 6.78
CA VAL A 58 -2.25 7.10 6.22
C VAL A 58 -2.14 7.27 4.71
N TYR A 59 -2.54 6.23 3.98
CA TYR A 59 -2.57 6.21 2.53
C TYR A 59 -3.99 6.41 2.03
N ARG A 60 -4.19 7.40 1.16
CA ARG A 60 -5.44 7.60 0.42
C ARG A 60 -5.28 7.05 -0.98
N GLN A 61 -6.00 5.98 -1.27
CA GLN A 61 -6.00 5.40 -2.60
C GLN A 61 -6.68 6.40 -3.56
N PRO A 62 -6.00 6.80 -4.65
CA PRO A 62 -6.62 7.66 -5.64
C PRO A 62 -7.84 6.95 -6.25
N ALA A 63 -8.84 7.75 -6.64
CA ALA A 63 -9.97 7.22 -7.40
C ALA A 63 -9.45 6.48 -8.65
N PRO A 64 -10.07 5.37 -9.06
CA PRO A 64 -9.78 4.81 -10.37
C PRO A 64 -9.95 5.93 -11.40
N ALA A 65 -8.96 6.09 -12.28
CA ALA A 65 -9.10 7.02 -13.39
C ALA A 65 -10.38 6.63 -14.13
N GLN A 66 -11.33 7.57 -14.25
CA GLN A 66 -12.50 7.34 -15.08
C GLN A 66 -11.97 7.13 -16.50
N GLU A 67 -12.06 5.91 -17.01
CA GLU A 67 -11.88 5.64 -18.43
C GLU A 67 -13.02 6.39 -19.14
N ASP A 68 -12.66 7.57 -19.68
CA ASP A 68 -13.52 8.39 -20.53
C ASP A 68 -13.75 7.58 -21.81
N ASP A 69 -14.80 6.76 -21.79
CA ASP A 69 -15.28 5.96 -22.92
C ASP A 69 -15.84 6.94 -23.97
N ARG A 70 -15.05 7.16 -25.03
CA ARG A 70 -15.40 7.97 -26.20
C ARG A 70 -15.44 7.12 -27.46
#